data_AF-A0A165LTD6-F1
#
_entry.id   AF-A0A165LTD6-F1
#
_cell.length_a   1.000
_cell.length_b   1.000
_cell.length_c   1.000
_cell.angle_alpha   90.00
_cell.angle_beta   90.00
_cell.angle_gamma   90.00
#
_symmetry.space_group_name_H-M   'P 1'
#
loop_
_entity.id
_entity.type
_entity.pdbx_description
1 polymer ?
#
loop_
_entity_poly.entity_id
_entity_poly.type
_entity_poly.pdbx_seq_one_letter_code
_entity_poly.pdbx_strand_id
1 'polypeptide(L)'
;MAAVRTDMAAIKTDMAAIRTDMCAIKTDIAAIKTDVATMKMRLVTVEIITKVAENARRDDGTRRPYHIIPDVDGRDPVRDENLTALYNIKAIKALSREEVTQYLSFYAPAGDEPLASTFDAKLQYIANKVGCTVDLFP
;
A
#
# COMPACT_ATOMS: atom_id res chain seq x y z
N MET A 1 37.83 -8.10 -51.74
CA MET A 1 37.17 -6.78 -51.80
C MET A 1 35.66 -6.87 -52.01
N ALA A 2 35.15 -7.56 -53.04
CA ALA A 2 33.70 -7.66 -53.29
C ALA A 2 32.91 -8.36 -52.16
N ALA A 3 33.38 -9.52 -51.67
CA ALA A 3 32.74 -10.24 -50.57
C ALA A 3 32.61 -9.39 -49.30
N VAL A 4 33.70 -8.73 -48.89
CA VAL A 4 33.74 -7.81 -47.73
C VAL A 4 32.70 -6.69 -47.83
N ARG A 5 32.43 -6.18 -49.05
CA ARG A 5 31.40 -5.15 -49.26
C ARG A 5 29.99 -5.71 -49.07
N THR A 6 29.74 -6.94 -49.53
CA THR A 6 28.45 -7.63 -49.32
C THR A 6 28.23 -7.92 -47.84
N ASP A 7 29.24 -8.44 -47.14
CA ASP A 7 29.16 -8.73 -45.71
C ASP A 7 28.89 -7.44 -44.91
N MET A 8 29.56 -6.33 -45.25
CA MET A 8 29.32 -5.04 -44.63
C MET A 8 27.88 -4.53 -44.85
N ALA A 9 27.31 -4.77 -46.04
CA ALA A 9 25.92 -4.40 -46.32
C ALA A 9 24.93 -5.25 -45.51
N ALA A 10 25.18 -6.55 -45.37
CA ALA A 10 24.39 -7.45 -44.53
C ALA A 10 24.44 -7.02 -43.05
N ILE A 11 25.65 -6.80 -42.51
CA ILE A 11 25.85 -6.31 -41.14
C ILE A 11 25.08 -5.00 -40.89
N LYS A 12 25.07 -4.07 -41.86
CA LYS A 12 24.33 -2.82 -41.73
C LYS A 12 22.82 -3.04 -41.63
N THR A 13 22.27 -3.98 -42.40
CA THR A 13 20.86 -4.37 -42.35
C THR A 13 20.54 -5.02 -41.00
N ASP A 14 21.36 -5.97 -40.55
CA ASP A 14 21.19 -6.64 -39.26
C ASP A 14 21.27 -5.64 -38.10
N MET A 15 22.21 -4.70 -38.14
CA MET A 15 22.30 -3.61 -37.16
C MET A 15 21.08 -2.70 -37.17
N ALA A 16 20.46 -2.46 -38.32
CA ALA A 16 19.23 -1.69 -38.40
C ALA A 16 18.04 -2.45 -37.80
N ALA A 17 17.94 -3.76 -38.06
CA ALA A 17 16.93 -4.63 -37.45
C ALA A 17 17.08 -4.68 -35.92
N ILE A 18 18.30 -4.92 -35.43
CA ILE A 18 18.62 -4.92 -33.98
C ILE A 18 18.23 -3.60 -33.31
N ARG A 19 18.44 -2.46 -33.99
CA ARG A 19 18.01 -1.15 -33.45
C ARG A 19 16.49 -1.05 -33.31
N THR A 20 15.75 -1.52 -34.31
CA THR A 20 14.29 -1.56 -34.26
C THR A 20 13.80 -2.46 -33.13
N ASP A 21 14.34 -3.67 -33.02
CA ASP A 21 13.98 -4.61 -31.95
C ASP A 21 14.31 -4.04 -30.57
N MET A 22 15.47 -3.38 -30.42
CA MET A 22 15.84 -2.71 -29.17
C MET A 22 14.90 -1.56 -28.81
N CYS A 23 14.38 -0.82 -29.79
CA CYS A 23 13.35 0.19 -29.55
C CYS A 23 12.03 -0.43 -29.10
N ALA A 24 11.60 -1.54 -29.70
CA ALA A 24 10.40 -2.27 -29.30
C ALA A 24 10.53 -2.81 -27.86
N ILE A 25 11.66 -3.47 -27.54
CA ILE A 25 11.95 -3.98 -26.20
C ILE A 25 11.91 -2.86 -25.14
N LYS A 26 12.42 -1.66 -25.45
CA LYS A 26 12.34 -0.52 -24.52
C LYS A 26 10.91 -0.10 -24.22
N THR A 27 10.05 -0.09 -25.25
CA THR A 27 8.63 0.20 -25.10
C THR A 27 7.94 -0.86 -24.24
N ASP A 28 8.19 -2.14 -24.52
CA ASP A 28 7.60 -3.25 -23.76
C ASP A 28 8.04 -3.23 -22.29
N ILE A 29 9.31 -2.96 -22.02
CA ILE A 29 9.82 -2.81 -20.64
C ILE A 29 9.16 -1.62 -19.93
N ALA A 30 8.91 -0.51 -20.63
CA ALA A 30 8.21 0.64 -20.04
C ALA A 30 6.76 0.29 -19.67
N ALA A 31 6.04 -0.44 -20.55
CA ALA A 31 4.70 -0.94 -20.27
C ALA A 31 4.67 -1.89 -19.08
N ILE A 32 5.59 -2.87 -19.04
CA ILE A 32 5.72 -3.83 -17.93
C ILE A 32 5.97 -3.11 -16.60
N LYS A 33 6.80 -2.06 -16.57
CA LYS A 33 7.03 -1.28 -15.34
C LYS A 33 5.74 -0.64 -14.82
N THR A 34 4.92 -0.09 -15.71
CA THR A 34 3.61 0.47 -15.36
C THR A 34 2.68 -0.61 -14.83
N ASP A 35 2.57 -1.74 -15.54
CA ASP A 35 1.69 -2.85 -15.14
C ASP A 35 2.08 -3.40 -13.77
N VAL A 36 3.38 -3.60 -13.52
CA VAL A 36 3.90 -4.05 -12.21
C VAL A 36 3.60 -3.04 -11.11
N ALA A 37 3.71 -1.74 -11.37
CA ALA A 37 3.36 -0.71 -10.39
C ALA A 37 1.85 -0.77 -10.04
N THR A 38 0.98 -0.89 -11.04
CA THR A 38 -0.47 -1.05 -10.84
C THR A 38 -0.79 -2.34 -10.08
N MET A 39 -0.12 -3.46 -10.40
CA MET A 39 -0.31 -4.72 -9.68
C MET A 39 0.08 -4.61 -8.21
N LYS A 40 1.18 -3.92 -7.87
CA LYS A 40 1.58 -3.69 -6.48
C LYS A 40 0.50 -2.95 -5.68
N MET A 41 -0.03 -1.85 -6.24
CA MET A 41 -1.12 -1.09 -5.59
C MET A 41 -2.37 -1.96 -5.36
N ARG A 42 -2.73 -2.79 -6.33
CA ARG A 42 -3.86 -3.71 -6.21
C ARG A 42 -3.63 -4.78 -5.14
N LEU A 43 -2.41 -5.32 -5.04
CA LEU A 43 -2.06 -6.30 -4.01
C LEU A 43 -2.15 -5.70 -2.60
N VAL A 44 -1.63 -4.48 -2.40
CA VAL A 44 -1.77 -3.73 -1.13
C VAL A 44 -3.25 -3.54 -0.78
N THR A 45 -4.06 -3.11 -1.76
CA THR A 45 -5.51 -2.93 -1.55
C THR A 45 -6.20 -4.23 -1.12
N VAL A 46 -5.88 -5.36 -1.76
CA VAL A 46 -6.43 -6.67 -1.40
C VAL A 46 -5.99 -7.10 -0.01
N GLU A 47 -4.72 -6.86 0.36
CA GLU A 47 -4.22 -7.14 1.70
C GLU A 47 -4.98 -6.36 2.77
N ILE A 48 -5.15 -5.04 2.58
CA ILE A 48 -5.91 -4.17 3.50
C ILE A 48 -7.35 -4.68 3.65
N ILE A 49 -8.06 -4.88 2.54
CA ILE A 49 -9.47 -5.31 2.56
C ILE A 49 -9.62 -6.66 3.27
N THR A 50 -8.72 -7.60 3.00
CA THR A 50 -8.77 -8.94 3.60
C THR A 50 -8.57 -8.85 5.11
N LYS A 51 -7.52 -8.14 5.56
CA LYS A 51 -7.23 -7.98 6.99
C LYS A 51 -8.33 -7.20 7.72
N VAL A 52 -8.87 -6.14 7.12
CA VAL A 52 -10.01 -5.38 7.66
C VAL A 52 -11.25 -6.26 7.80
N ALA A 53 -11.58 -7.05 6.77
CA ALA A 53 -12.72 -7.96 6.80
C ALA A 53 -12.56 -9.08 7.85
N GLU A 54 -11.34 -9.55 8.07
CA GLU A 54 -11.03 -10.48 9.15
C GLU A 54 -11.16 -9.83 10.53
N ASN A 55 -10.70 -8.58 10.69
CA ASN A 55 -10.83 -7.83 11.94
C ASN A 55 -12.29 -7.53 12.30
N ALA A 56 -13.13 -7.26 11.30
CA ALA A 56 -14.56 -7.04 11.49
C ALA A 56 -15.29 -8.25 12.12
N ARG A 57 -14.69 -9.45 12.05
CA ARG A 57 -15.20 -10.69 12.66
C ARG A 57 -14.58 -11.01 14.03
N ARG A 58 -13.75 -10.13 14.57
CA ARG A 58 -12.99 -10.35 15.82
C ARG A 58 -13.58 -9.66 17.04
N ASP A 59 -14.81 -9.15 16.93
CA ASP A 59 -15.52 -8.41 17.98
C ASP A 59 -14.67 -7.26 18.53
N ASP A 60 -14.19 -7.36 19.76
CA ASP A 60 -13.37 -6.36 20.44
C ASP A 60 -11.85 -6.62 20.35
N GLY A 61 -11.46 -7.69 19.65
CA GLY A 61 -10.07 -8.11 19.47
C GLY A 61 -9.42 -8.77 20.69
N THR A 62 -10.11 -8.92 21.83
CA THR A 62 -9.50 -9.44 23.06
C THR A 62 -9.24 -10.95 23.00
N ARG A 63 -10.17 -11.71 22.43
CA ARG A 63 -10.04 -13.16 22.26
C ARG A 63 -9.24 -13.53 21.01
N ARG A 64 -9.36 -12.73 19.95
CA ARG A 64 -8.65 -12.89 18.69
C ARG A 64 -8.07 -11.53 18.29
N PRO A 65 -6.77 -11.29 18.52
CA PRO A 65 -6.14 -10.02 18.21
C PRO A 65 -6.40 -9.55 16.78
N TYR A 66 -6.63 -8.27 16.57
CA TYR A 66 -6.70 -7.68 15.24
C TYR A 66 -5.39 -7.87 14.47
N HIS A 67 -5.50 -8.07 13.17
CA HIS A 67 -4.39 -7.92 12.24
C HIS A 67 -3.99 -6.46 12.13
N ILE A 68 -2.70 -6.20 12.00
CA ILE A 68 -2.18 -4.86 11.70
C ILE A 68 -2.52 -4.51 10.26
N ILE A 69 -3.21 -3.37 10.09
CA ILE A 69 -3.66 -2.87 8.80
C ILE A 69 -2.62 -1.90 8.25
N PRO A 70 -1.99 -2.20 7.09
CA PRO A 70 -1.07 -1.28 6.47
C PRO A 70 -1.80 -0.07 5.85
N ASP A 71 -1.06 0.97 5.49
CA ASP A 71 -1.62 2.10 4.73
C ASP A 71 -1.78 1.77 3.24
N VAL A 72 -2.28 2.74 2.47
CA VAL A 72 -2.52 2.62 1.02
C VAL A 72 -1.25 2.37 0.19
N ASP A 73 -0.08 2.68 0.74
CA ASP A 73 1.23 2.44 0.13
C ASP A 73 1.84 1.11 0.60
N GLY A 74 1.17 0.39 1.50
CA GLY A 74 1.58 -0.91 2.02
C GLY A 74 2.54 -0.85 3.21
N ARG A 75 2.74 0.33 3.81
CA ARG A 75 3.56 0.52 5.00
C ARG A 75 2.85 -0.06 6.21
N ASP A 76 3.59 -0.71 7.10
CA ASP A 76 3.11 -1.25 8.36
C ASP A 76 3.26 -0.20 9.47
N PRO A 77 2.18 0.22 10.15
CA PRO A 77 2.26 1.27 11.18
C PRO A 77 3.17 0.89 12.34
N VAL A 78 3.31 -0.40 12.67
CA VAL A 78 4.12 -0.86 13.79
C VAL A 78 5.56 -1.06 13.35
N ARG A 79 5.78 -1.72 12.21
CA ARG A 79 7.13 -2.11 11.77
C ARG A 79 7.87 -0.97 11.08
N ASP A 80 7.18 -0.18 10.26
CA ASP A 80 7.82 0.85 9.42
C ASP A 80 7.74 2.24 10.07
N GLU A 81 6.67 2.51 10.83
CA GLU A 81 6.43 3.82 11.47
C GLU A 81 6.56 3.79 13.01
N ASN A 82 6.87 2.61 13.59
CA ASN A 82 7.10 2.43 15.02
C ASN A 82 5.93 2.88 15.93
N LEU A 83 4.68 2.74 15.46
CA LEU A 83 3.48 3.05 16.22
C LEU A 83 3.06 1.90 17.13
N THR A 84 2.34 2.23 18.20
CA THR A 84 1.79 1.25 19.15
C THR A 84 0.82 0.30 18.48
N ALA A 85 1.03 -1.00 18.60
CA ALA A 85 0.21 -2.01 17.93
C ALA A 85 -1.25 -2.07 18.45
N LEU A 86 -2.22 -1.92 17.54
CA LEU A 86 -3.64 -1.87 17.85
C LEU A 86 -4.31 -3.24 17.77
N TYR A 87 -3.89 -4.17 18.63
CA TYR A 87 -4.36 -5.55 18.61
C TYR A 87 -5.79 -5.75 19.12
N ASN A 88 -6.40 -4.77 19.79
CA ASN A 88 -7.75 -4.85 20.35
C ASN A 88 -8.26 -3.47 20.75
N ILE A 89 -9.53 -3.37 21.13
CA ILE A 89 -10.12 -2.09 21.55
C ILE A 89 -9.47 -1.47 22.78
N LYS A 90 -8.86 -2.27 23.67
CA LYS A 90 -8.18 -1.73 24.86
C LYS A 90 -6.91 -0.99 24.45
N ALA A 91 -6.16 -1.54 23.49
CA ALA A 91 -4.99 -0.87 22.92
C ALA A 91 -5.38 0.45 22.23
N ILE A 92 -6.48 0.45 21.47
CA ILE A 92 -6.99 1.67 20.81
C ILE A 92 -7.38 2.72 21.85
N LYS A 93 -8.20 2.34 22.86
CA LYS A 93 -8.64 3.25 23.92
C LYS A 93 -7.50 3.75 24.82
N ALA A 94 -6.37 3.06 24.84
CA ALA A 94 -5.19 3.43 25.63
C ALA A 94 -4.24 4.39 24.92
N LEU A 95 -4.48 4.73 23.64
CA LEU A 95 -3.64 5.65 22.89
C LEU A 95 -3.62 7.04 23.54
N SER A 96 -2.43 7.62 23.64
CA SER A 96 -2.23 9.02 23.99
C SER A 96 -2.67 9.96 22.85
N ARG A 97 -2.83 11.25 23.17
CA ARG A 97 -3.16 12.28 22.15
C ARG A 97 -2.11 12.36 21.03
N GLU A 98 -0.85 12.11 21.37
CA GLU A 98 0.25 12.10 20.41
C GLU A 98 0.12 10.90 19.47
N GLU A 99 -0.05 9.69 20.01
CA GLU A 99 -0.21 8.47 19.20
C GLU A 99 -1.47 8.51 18.32
N VAL A 100 -2.56 9.10 18.81
CA VAL A 100 -3.76 9.34 17.99
C VAL A 100 -3.42 10.25 16.80
N THR A 101 -2.65 11.32 17.01
CA THR A 101 -2.25 12.23 15.93
C THR A 101 -1.35 11.54 14.91
N GLN A 102 -0.44 10.70 15.37
CA GLN A 102 0.41 9.87 14.49
C GLN A 102 -0.43 8.89 13.67
N TYR A 103 -1.38 8.18 14.30
CA TYR A 103 -2.28 7.25 13.60
C TYR A 103 -3.22 7.95 12.61
N LEU A 104 -3.68 9.16 12.92
CA LEU A 104 -4.45 9.97 11.98
C LEU A 104 -3.60 10.38 10.78
N SER A 105 -2.37 10.83 11.02
CA SER A 105 -1.44 11.16 9.94
C SER A 105 -1.13 9.95 9.05
N PHE A 106 -1.08 8.75 9.66
CA PHE A 106 -0.85 7.49 8.98
C PHE A 106 -2.05 7.03 8.12
N TYR A 107 -3.27 7.03 8.68
CA TYR A 107 -4.47 6.53 7.98
C TYR A 107 -5.26 7.59 7.20
N ALA A 108 -4.96 8.88 7.40
CA ALA A 108 -5.62 10.01 6.73
C ALA A 108 -4.62 11.05 6.17
N PRO A 109 -3.62 10.65 5.36
CA PRO A 109 -2.68 11.59 4.77
C PRO A 109 -3.41 12.49 3.75
N ALA A 110 -3.68 13.73 4.16
CA ALA A 110 -4.25 14.84 3.38
C ALA A 110 -5.76 14.76 3.02
N GLY A 111 -6.60 15.42 3.84
CA GLY A 111 -7.95 15.86 3.47
C GLY A 111 -9.12 15.02 4.02
N ASP A 112 -8.84 13.80 4.48
CA ASP A 112 -9.84 12.88 5.07
C ASP A 112 -9.79 12.83 6.61
N GLU A 113 -8.95 13.65 7.24
CA GLU A 113 -8.96 13.78 8.69
C GLU A 113 -10.33 14.29 9.15
N PRO A 114 -10.90 13.74 10.22
CA PRO A 114 -12.03 14.36 10.88
C PRO A 114 -11.52 15.59 11.67
N LEU A 115 -11.18 16.65 10.91
CA LEU A 115 -10.45 17.88 11.31
C LEU A 115 -11.09 18.63 12.48
N ALA A 116 -12.36 18.35 12.80
CA ALA A 116 -13.14 19.02 13.85
C ALA A 116 -13.83 18.04 14.83
N SER A 117 -13.34 16.80 14.97
CA SER A 117 -13.97 15.78 15.81
C SER A 117 -13.33 15.63 17.20
N THR A 118 -14.12 15.20 18.19
CA THR A 118 -13.68 14.96 19.57
C THR A 118 -12.59 13.88 19.64
N PHE A 119 -11.87 13.80 20.76
CA PHE A 119 -10.86 12.75 20.95
C PHE A 119 -11.45 11.34 20.75
N ASP A 120 -12.64 11.10 21.29
CA ASP A 120 -13.37 9.83 21.15
C ASP A 120 -13.73 9.54 19.69
N ALA A 121 -14.15 10.55 18.93
CA ALA A 121 -14.43 10.39 17.50
C ALA A 121 -13.17 10.06 16.68
N LYS A 122 -12.01 10.62 17.05
CA LYS A 122 -10.71 10.26 16.45
C LYS A 122 -10.32 8.82 16.77
N LEU A 123 -10.55 8.37 18.00
CA LEU A 123 -10.35 6.97 18.38
C LEU A 123 -11.29 6.04 17.62
N GLN A 124 -12.56 6.41 17.47
CA GLN A 124 -13.51 5.64 16.67
C GLN A 124 -13.11 5.61 15.19
N TYR A 125 -12.59 6.71 14.64
CA TYR A 125 -12.05 6.73 13.28
C TYR A 125 -10.91 5.73 13.11
N ILE A 126 -9.94 5.73 14.01
CA ILE A 126 -8.83 4.76 14.01
C ILE A 126 -9.36 3.32 14.13
N ALA A 127 -10.33 3.10 15.02
CA ALA A 127 -11.00 1.80 15.18
C ALA A 127 -11.62 1.32 13.86
N ASN A 128 -12.33 2.19 13.15
CA ASN A 128 -12.93 1.86 11.86
C ASN A 128 -11.87 1.53 10.80
N LYS A 129 -10.74 2.25 10.79
CA LYS A 129 -9.62 1.99 9.86
C LYS A 129 -8.93 0.65 10.13
N VAL A 130 -8.84 0.22 11.39
CA VAL A 130 -8.34 -1.12 11.72
C VAL A 130 -9.38 -2.23 11.52
N GLY A 131 -10.60 -1.90 11.10
CA GLY A 131 -11.68 -2.86 10.86
C GLY A 131 -12.47 -3.27 12.11
N CYS A 132 -12.37 -2.50 13.20
CA CYS A 132 -13.24 -2.67 14.37
C CYS A 132 -14.67 -2.21 14.03
N THR A 133 -15.66 -3.06 14.28
CA THR A 133 -17.08 -2.75 14.06
C THR A 133 -17.82 -2.37 15.34
N VAL A 134 -17.14 -2.49 16.49
CA VAL A 134 -17.67 -2.12 17.80
C VAL A 134 -17.61 -0.60 17.97
N ASP A 135 -18.72 -0.01 18.44
CA ASP A 135 -18.73 1.36 18.93
C ASP A 135 -17.95 1.43 20.25
N LEU A 136 -16.89 2.22 20.25
CA LEU A 136 -16.02 2.38 21.41
C LEU A 136 -16.69 3.21 22.51
N PHE A 137 -17.68 4.05 22.17
CA PHE A 137 -18.28 5.05 23.06
C PHE A 137 -19.82 5.08 22.93
N PRO A 138 -20.53 4.03 23.39
CA PRO A 138 -21.99 3.94 23.37
C PRO A 138 -22.68 4.86 24.38
#